data_AF-A0AAV2M3G4-F1
#
_entry.id   AF-A0AAV2M3G4-F1
#
_cell.length_a   1.000
_cell.length_b   1.000
_cell.length_c   1.000
_cell.angle_alpha   90.00
_cell.angle_beta   90.00
_cell.angle_gamma   90.00
#
_symmetry.space_group_name_H-M   'P 1'
#
loop_
_entity.id
_entity.type
_entity.pdbx_description
1 polymer ?
#
loop_
_entity_poly.entity_id
_entity_poly.type
_entity_poly.pdbx_seq_one_letter_code
_entity_poly.pdbx_strand_id
1 'polypeptide(L)'
;MRITDANRTHKNSGIPIWFCGRTDCGSTYQITVTLLDENQESIAEFKPETVTLEPESDGSSWREISHSFTEYGPGLRFICFEHGGQDTSYWDGWFGVRVTSSSVTIDS
;
A
#
# COMPACT_ATOMS: atom_id res chain seq x y z
N MET A 1 -2.01 11.73 3.40
CA MET A 1 -1.16 12.40 4.43
C MET A 1 -0.58 13.69 3.85
N ARG A 2 -0.64 14.82 4.57
CA ARG A 2 -0.02 16.09 4.14
C ARG A 2 1.42 16.16 4.65
N ILE A 3 2.36 16.46 3.77
CA ILE A 3 3.78 16.59 4.11
C ILE A 3 4.12 18.06 4.29
N THR A 4 4.56 18.45 5.48
CA THR A 4 4.89 19.85 5.81
C THR A 4 6.33 20.23 5.50
N ASP A 5 7.17 19.34 4.98
CA ASP A 5 8.59 19.66 4.74
C ASP A 5 9.21 18.96 3.51
N ALA A 6 8.79 19.37 2.32
CA ALA A 6 9.22 18.78 1.05
C ALA A 6 9.98 19.77 0.14
N ASN A 7 10.87 20.58 0.72
CA ASN A 7 11.66 21.58 -0.01
C ASN A 7 13.19 21.34 -0.04
N ARG A 8 13.69 20.13 0.24
CA ARG A 8 15.09 19.77 -0.08
C ARG A 8 15.19 18.34 -0.64
N THR A 9 15.91 18.29 -1.77
CA THR A 9 16.48 17.20 -2.59
C THR A 9 16.37 15.75 -2.11
N HIS A 10 16.01 14.88 -3.07
CA HIS A 10 16.13 13.41 -3.09
C HIS A 10 15.80 12.69 -1.78
N LYS A 11 14.51 12.52 -1.51
CA LYS A 11 14.03 11.76 -0.34
C LYS A 11 13.65 10.35 -0.76
N ASN A 12 14.00 9.38 0.08
CA ASN A 12 13.52 8.01 -0.03
C ASN A 12 12.23 7.89 0.79
N SER A 13 11.21 7.22 0.28
CA SER A 13 9.97 6.97 1.03
C SER A 13 9.70 5.47 1.11
N GLY A 14 9.99 4.85 2.25
CA GLY A 14 9.76 3.43 2.49
C GLY A 14 8.35 3.17 2.99
N ILE A 15 7.72 2.12 2.45
CA ILE A 15 6.33 1.79 2.75
C ILE A 15 6.18 0.30 3.09
N PRO A 16 6.59 -0.15 4.29
CA PRO A 16 6.36 -1.52 4.72
C PRO A 16 4.90 -1.71 5.11
N ILE A 17 4.29 -2.77 4.58
CA ILE A 17 2.88 -3.08 4.79
C ILE A 17 2.71 -4.58 4.90
N TRP A 18 1.95 -5.00 5.91
CA TRP A 18 1.70 -6.40 6.18
C TRP A 18 0.26 -6.75 5.85
N PHE A 19 0.08 -7.85 5.12
CA PHE A 19 -1.23 -8.38 4.78
C PHE A 19 -1.27 -9.91 4.84
N CYS A 20 -2.43 -10.49 5.17
CA CYS A 20 -2.64 -11.93 5.16
C CYS A 20 -4.08 -12.33 4.84
N GLY A 21 -4.25 -13.55 4.34
CA GLY A 21 -5.55 -14.17 4.07
C GLY A 21 -5.96 -15.11 5.21
N ARG A 22 -7.16 -15.67 5.11
CA ARG A 22 -7.63 -16.70 6.06
C ARG A 22 -7.31 -18.10 5.54
N THR A 23 -7.33 -19.08 6.44
CA THR A 23 -7.14 -20.51 6.09
C THR A 23 -8.42 -21.18 5.60
N ASP A 24 -9.57 -20.53 5.70
CA ASP A 24 -10.89 -21.08 5.34
C ASP A 24 -11.57 -20.33 4.18
N CYS A 25 -10.98 -19.24 3.69
CA CYS A 25 -11.51 -18.44 2.59
C CYS A 25 -10.40 -17.64 1.90
N GLY A 26 -10.43 -17.62 0.57
CA GLY A 26 -9.46 -16.87 -0.22
C GLY A 26 -9.79 -15.38 -0.17
N SER A 27 -8.81 -14.54 -0.49
CA SER A 27 -9.03 -13.09 -0.53
C SER A 27 -8.13 -12.42 -1.56
N THR A 28 -8.53 -11.26 -2.06
CA THR A 28 -7.68 -10.40 -2.86
C THR A 28 -7.09 -9.29 -2.01
N TYR A 29 -5.92 -8.78 -2.40
CA TYR A 29 -5.30 -7.59 -1.83
C TYR A 29 -4.83 -6.66 -2.94
N GLN A 30 -5.12 -5.37 -2.81
CA GLN A 30 -4.63 -4.34 -3.70
C GLN A 30 -4.16 -3.13 -2.89
N ILE A 31 -3.13 -2.48 -3.42
CA ILE A 31 -2.59 -1.23 -2.91
C ILE A 31 -2.35 -0.24 -4.03
N THR A 32 -2.53 1.03 -3.75
CA THR A 32 -2.07 2.14 -4.57
C THR A 32 -1.46 3.20 -3.65
N VAL A 33 -0.25 3.63 -4.00
CA VAL A 33 0.40 4.79 -3.37
C VAL A 33 0.71 5.81 -4.44
N THR A 34 0.24 7.04 -4.24
CA THR A 34 0.44 8.14 -5.20
C THR A 34 1.11 9.31 -4.52
N LEU A 35 2.20 9.78 -5.11
CA LEU A 35 2.87 11.02 -4.76
C LEU A 35 2.14 12.17 -5.48
N LEU A 36 1.69 13.18 -4.74
CA LEU A 36 0.87 14.26 -5.26
C LEU A 36 1.48 15.64 -5.01
N ASP A 37 1.29 16.55 -5.95
CA ASP A 37 1.73 17.94 -5.87
C ASP A 37 0.75 18.84 -5.07
N GLU A 38 0.97 20.17 -5.05
CA GLU A 38 0.08 21.10 -4.35
C GLU A 38 -1.35 21.18 -4.90
N ASN A 39 -1.52 20.86 -6.18
CA ASN A 39 -2.80 20.81 -6.89
C ASN A 39 -3.46 19.42 -6.80
N GLN A 40 -2.82 18.48 -6.09
CA GLN A 40 -3.22 17.06 -6.02
C GLN A 40 -3.10 16.33 -7.37
N GLU A 41 -2.21 16.77 -8.25
CA GLU A 41 -1.84 16.07 -9.48
C GLU A 41 -0.77 15.00 -9.18
N SER A 42 -0.83 13.88 -9.92
CA SER A 42 0.09 12.74 -9.73
C SER A 42 1.48 13.05 -10.24
N ILE A 43 2.46 12.91 -9.36
CA ILE A 43 3.90 12.97 -9.65
C ILE A 43 4.43 11.57 -9.97
N ALA A 44 4.06 10.58 -9.15
CA ALA A 44 4.45 9.19 -9.31
C ALA A 44 3.42 8.27 -8.65
N GLU A 45 3.32 7.04 -9.15
CA GLU A 45 2.39 6.04 -8.64
C GLU A 45 3.09 4.68 -8.47
N PHE A 46 2.79 4.02 -7.35
CA PHE A 46 3.07 2.62 -7.11
C PHE A 46 1.75 1.86 -7.00
N LYS A 47 1.51 1.00 -7.98
CA LYS A 47 0.31 0.17 -8.08
C LYS A 47 0.71 -1.21 -8.62
N PRO A 48 1.12 -2.14 -7.74
CA PRO A 48 1.42 -3.51 -8.17
C PRO A 48 0.13 -4.21 -8.60
N GLU A 49 0.29 -5.34 -9.29
CA GLU A 49 -0.84 -6.21 -9.61
C GLU A 49 -1.56 -6.68 -8.35
N THR A 50 -2.88 -6.87 -8.46
CA THR A 50 -3.70 -7.41 -7.38
C THR A 50 -3.20 -8.80 -6.98
N VAL A 51 -2.97 -8.98 -5.69
CA VAL A 51 -2.51 -10.26 -5.13
C VAL A 51 -3.73 -11.10 -4.75
N THR A 52 -3.78 -12.35 -5.22
CA THR A 52 -4.74 -13.34 -4.72
C THR A 52 -4.07 -14.19 -3.64
N LEU A 53 -4.76 -14.36 -2.52
CA LEU A 53 -4.36 -15.20 -1.39
C LEU A 53 -5.22 -16.45 -1.39
N GLU A 54 -4.60 -17.60 -1.57
CA GLU A 54 -5.27 -18.89 -1.55
C GLU A 54 -5.24 -19.49 -0.13
N PRO A 55 -6.35 -20.05 0.38
CA PRO A 55 -6.42 -20.55 1.76
C PRO A 55 -5.37 -21.60 2.10
N GLU A 56 -5.12 -22.52 1.16
CA GLU A 56 -4.29 -23.71 1.37
C GLU A 56 -2.79 -23.39 1.39
N SER A 57 -2.36 -22.42 0.57
CA SER A 57 -0.95 -22.04 0.44
C SER A 57 -0.60 -20.80 1.26
N ASP A 58 -1.56 -19.91 1.49
CA ASP A 58 -1.31 -18.55 1.99
C ASP A 58 -2.07 -18.22 3.28
N GLY A 59 -2.94 -19.12 3.71
CA GLY A 59 -3.78 -18.94 4.88
C GLY A 59 -2.97 -18.60 6.12
N SER A 60 -3.29 -17.46 6.75
CA SER A 60 -2.66 -16.93 7.96
C SER A 60 -1.16 -16.59 7.86
N SER A 61 -0.54 -16.68 6.68
CA SER A 61 0.86 -16.26 6.49
C SER A 61 0.93 -14.78 6.16
N TRP A 62 1.54 -13.99 7.05
CA TRP A 62 1.76 -12.57 6.82
C TRP A 62 2.82 -12.35 5.74
N ARG A 63 2.46 -11.53 4.75
CA ARG A 63 3.35 -11.09 3.68
C ARG A 63 3.63 -9.61 3.79
N GLU A 64 4.81 -9.21 3.35
CA GLU A 64 5.23 -7.82 3.27
C GLU A 64 5.21 -7.33 1.82
N ILE A 65 4.68 -6.13 1.61
CA ILE A 65 5.00 -5.32 0.43
C ILE A 65 5.79 -4.11 0.93
N SER A 66 6.89 -3.82 0.24
CA SER A 66 7.72 -2.66 0.47
C SER A 66 8.04 -1.99 -0.86
N HIS A 67 7.93 -0.67 -0.89
CA HIS A 67 8.29 0.15 -2.03
C HIS A 67 9.01 1.42 -1.57
N SER A 68 9.91 1.89 -2.42
CA SER A 68 10.71 3.09 -2.23
C SER A 68 10.60 3.97 -3.47
N PHE A 69 9.99 5.14 -3.32
CA PHE A 69 10.04 6.16 -4.36
C PHE A 69 11.38 6.89 -4.28
N THR A 70 12.13 6.87 -5.37
CA THR A 70 13.40 7.61 -5.52
C THR A 70 13.34 8.47 -6.77
N GLU A 71 14.00 9.63 -6.74
CA GLU A 71 14.17 10.49 -7.94
C GLU A 71 12.85 10.91 -8.63
N TYR A 72 11.74 10.95 -7.90
CA TYR A 72 10.40 11.31 -8.40
C TYR A 72 10.21 12.80 -8.72
N GLY A 73 11.29 13.61 -8.68
CA GLY A 73 11.24 15.04 -8.97
C GLY A 73 10.76 15.91 -7.80
N PRO A 74 10.80 17.26 -7.98
CA PRO A 74 10.35 18.21 -6.97
C PRO A 74 8.81 18.29 -6.91
N GLY A 75 8.29 18.99 -5.89
CA GLY A 75 6.88 19.37 -5.84
C GLY A 75 5.98 18.48 -4.99
N LEU A 76 6.50 17.41 -4.38
CA LEU A 76 5.74 16.57 -3.45
C LEU A 76 5.08 17.39 -2.32
N ARG A 77 3.78 17.20 -2.11
CA ARG A 77 3.01 17.83 -1.02
C ARG A 77 2.10 16.85 -0.29
N PHE A 78 1.56 15.86 -0.98
CA PHE A 78 0.73 14.83 -0.36
C PHE A 78 1.18 13.44 -0.79
N ILE A 79 0.92 12.47 0.09
CA ILE A 79 0.95 11.05 -0.24
C ILE A 79 -0.48 10.54 -0.08
N CYS A 80 -1.05 10.02 -1.17
CA CYS A 80 -2.25 9.21 -1.13
C CYS A 80 -1.83 7.75 -0.93
N PHE A 81 -2.41 7.10 0.07
CA PHE A 81 -2.12 5.71 0.41
C PHE A 81 -3.46 5.00 0.57
N GLU A 82 -3.74 4.07 -0.33
CA GLU A 82 -5.00 3.33 -0.39
C GLU A 82 -4.70 1.85 -0.51
N HIS A 83 -5.30 1.04 0.36
CA HIS A 83 -5.17 -0.40 0.29
C HIS A 83 -6.39 -1.09 0.86
N GLY A 84 -6.60 -2.34 0.44
CA GLY A 84 -7.72 -3.15 0.90
C GLY A 84 -7.90 -4.38 0.03
N GLY A 85 -9.05 -5.02 0.20
CA GLY A 85 -9.39 -6.22 -0.54
C GLY A 85 -10.67 -6.85 -0.03
N GLN A 86 -11.09 -7.92 -0.69
CA GLN A 86 -12.32 -8.64 -0.38
C GLN A 86 -12.06 -10.14 -0.33
N ASP A 87 -12.97 -10.89 0.28
CA ASP A 87 -12.95 -12.34 0.13
C ASP A 87 -13.37 -12.77 -1.29
N THR A 88 -12.94 -13.96 -1.68
CA THR A 88 -13.26 -14.53 -3.00
C THR A 88 -14.54 -15.36 -3.01
N SER A 89 -15.10 -15.66 -1.83
CA SER A 89 -16.30 -16.50 -1.68
C SER A 89 -17.60 -15.70 -1.51
N TYR A 90 -17.51 -14.39 -1.38
CA TYR A 90 -18.62 -13.44 -1.14
C TYR A 90 -19.47 -13.82 0.09
N TRP A 91 -18.81 -14.22 1.17
CA TRP A 91 -19.48 -14.62 2.40
C TRP A 91 -19.91 -13.41 3.23
N ASP A 92 -21.08 -13.53 3.85
CA ASP A 92 -21.55 -12.51 4.80
C ASP A 92 -20.68 -12.53 6.06
N GLY A 93 -19.91 -11.46 6.28
CA GLY A 93 -18.99 -11.30 7.40
C GLY A 93 -17.63 -10.71 6.99
N TRP A 94 -16.61 -10.94 7.83
CA TRP A 94 -15.25 -10.40 7.64
C TRP A 94 -14.27 -11.51 7.24
N PHE A 95 -14.39 -11.96 5.99
CA PHE A 95 -13.56 -13.03 5.43
C PHE A 95 -12.45 -12.53 4.49
N GLY A 96 -12.48 -11.24 4.15
CA GLY A 96 -11.47 -10.63 3.28
C GLY A 96 -10.09 -10.50 3.93
N VAL A 97 -9.20 -9.85 3.18
CA VAL A 97 -7.81 -9.63 3.59
C VAL A 97 -7.71 -8.87 4.91
N ARG A 98 -6.72 -9.25 5.73
CA ARG A 98 -6.32 -8.52 6.94
C ARG A 98 -5.08 -7.69 6.62
N VAL A 99 -5.08 -6.44 7.07
CA VAL A 99 -3.97 -5.50 6.83
C VAL A 99 -3.54 -4.87 8.14
N THR A 100 -2.24 -4.62 8.31
CA THR A 100 -1.70 -3.97 9.51
C THR A 100 -0.34 -3.33 9.26
N SER A 101 0.11 -2.55 10.24
CA SER A 101 1.47 -2.00 10.34
C SER A 101 1.88 -1.17 9.11
N SER A 102 0.90 -0.56 8.44
CA SER A 102 1.14 0.35 7.33
C SER A 102 1.83 1.60 7.84
N SER A 103 2.97 1.94 7.22
CA SER A 103 3.69 3.16 7.51
C SER A 103 4.20 3.79 6.22
N VAL A 104 4.40 5.10 6.28
CA VAL A 104 5.06 5.88 5.24
C VAL A 104 6.17 6.64 5.93
N THR A 105 7.41 6.35 5.58
CA THR A 105 8.56 7.10 6.06
C THR A 105 9.02 8.09 5.01
N ILE A 106 9.63 9.18 5.45
CA ILE A 106 10.27 10.17 4.58
C ILE A 106 11.67 10.35 5.13
N ASP A 107 12.66 9.82 4.42
CA ASP A 107 14.06 9.97 4.81
C ASP A 107 14.62 11.28 4.21
N SER A 108 15.32 12.04 5.05
CA SER A 108 15.90 13.35 4.73
C SER A 108 17.40 13.30 4.52
#